data_AF-A0A9E5AJX1-F1
#
_entry.id   AF-A0A9E5AJX1-F1
#
_cell.length_a   1.000
_cell.length_b   1.000
_cell.length_c   1.000
_cell.angle_alpha   90.00
_cell.angle_beta   90.00
_cell.angle_gamma   90.00
#
_symmetry.space_group_name_H-M   'P 1'
#
loop_
_entity.id
_entity.type
_entity.pdbx_description
1 polymer ?
#
loop_
_entity_poly.entity_id
_entity_poly.type
_entity_poly.pdbx_seq_one_letter_code
_entity_poly.pdbx_strand_id
1 'polypeptide(L)'
;MPTIELVNRSVFEILLAGCALAAVATSCQSSLTGNEGNLTFYYPTDDEIDFNKPVAVGAKLELTVKTAGIPHASVTLTEVKPANPAVLAVKGTNSNVFTLEGIGDGNTAITVKATKADGSSTTDTINMMARKAEVIEVTHSCTSGPIGHYLVGKQIFLPYDLKLNDGRAVIGFGYHPLKVAPETGLQLDQVNKAQWAYVYKTAALAGDVTLTSTLPAGKAWTLRLVDEGQIDGGKLEAGSGKTLGVVAGTSAIVLARPTVGGQPVCQPDTTFTVTTKTADICTVTASAVKLQGSKELVEAWSWISVAGKKLGVCEFEVVWPKANKGQGATVPLKVDIVQLVKP
;
A
#
# COMPACT_ATOMS: atom_id res chain seq x y z
N MET A 1 27.42 52.83 -42.19
CA MET A 1 27.51 53.33 -40.80
C MET A 1 26.10 53.60 -40.29
N PRO A 2 25.60 52.79 -39.35
CA PRO A 2 24.64 53.26 -38.37
C PRO A 2 25.21 53.08 -36.96
N THR A 3 24.88 54.02 -36.06
CA THR A 3 25.17 53.92 -34.63
C THR A 3 24.04 54.60 -33.86
N ILE A 4 23.57 53.89 -32.81
CA ILE A 4 23.16 54.42 -31.48
C ILE A 4 21.75 55.05 -31.46
N GLU A 5 20.82 54.84 -30.51
CA GLU A 5 20.80 54.42 -29.07
C GLU A 5 19.39 53.88 -28.72
N LEU A 6 19.25 52.74 -28.00
CA LEU A 6 18.80 52.58 -26.59
C LEU A 6 17.37 53.04 -26.22
N VAL A 7 16.58 52.14 -25.62
CA VAL A 7 16.23 52.07 -24.18
C VAL A 7 15.02 51.14 -23.96
N ASN A 8 15.30 49.98 -23.37
CA ASN A 8 14.72 49.40 -22.13
C ASN A 8 13.20 49.39 -21.91
N ARG A 9 12.60 48.19 -21.74
CA ARG A 9 11.80 47.87 -20.55
C ARG A 9 11.51 46.36 -20.40
N SER A 10 11.85 45.87 -19.22
CA SER A 10 11.67 44.55 -18.63
C SER A 10 10.25 43.99 -18.69
N VAL A 11 10.11 42.70 -19.02
CA VAL A 11 8.97 41.84 -18.59
C VAL A 11 9.46 40.39 -18.45
N PHE A 12 9.35 39.87 -17.22
CA PHE A 12 9.15 38.47 -16.81
C PHE A 12 9.88 37.34 -17.55
N GLU A 13 10.94 36.81 -16.94
CA GLU A 13 11.18 35.36 -16.88
C GLU A 13 11.69 34.99 -15.48
N ILE A 14 10.75 34.60 -14.60
CA ILE A 14 11.08 33.83 -13.40
C ILE A 14 11.28 32.40 -13.87
N LEU A 15 12.54 32.03 -14.09
CA LEU A 15 12.93 30.63 -14.22
C LEU A 15 12.73 29.98 -12.85
N LEU A 16 11.59 29.31 -12.68
CA LEU A 16 11.33 28.43 -11.55
C LEU A 16 12.38 27.32 -11.57
N ALA A 17 13.35 27.46 -10.67
CA ALA A 17 14.28 26.41 -10.31
C ALA A 17 13.48 25.18 -9.87
N GLY A 18 13.39 24.21 -10.79
CA GLY A 18 12.85 22.88 -10.55
C GLY A 18 13.71 22.14 -9.56
N CYS A 19 13.46 22.37 -8.27
CA CYS A 19 13.88 21.47 -7.21
C CYS A 19 12.91 20.29 -7.21
N ALA A 20 13.10 19.37 -8.16
CA ALA A 20 12.60 18.01 -8.07
C ALA A 20 13.39 17.32 -6.94
N LEU A 21 13.04 17.63 -5.70
CA LEU A 21 13.35 16.73 -4.59
C LEU A 21 12.58 15.45 -4.89
N ALA A 22 13.31 14.46 -5.40
CA ALA A 22 12.94 13.06 -5.33
C ALA A 22 12.69 12.74 -3.86
N ALA A 23 11.44 12.89 -3.43
CA ALA A 23 10.94 12.31 -2.21
C ALA A 23 11.01 10.80 -2.42
N VAL A 24 12.16 10.23 -2.06
CA VAL A 24 12.33 8.81 -1.81
C VAL A 24 11.39 8.52 -0.65
N ALA A 25 10.15 8.20 -0.98
CA ALA A 25 9.12 7.88 -0.01
C ALA A 25 9.68 6.81 0.93
N THR A 26 9.66 7.10 2.22
CA THR A 26 10.07 6.23 3.33
C THR A 26 9.18 5.01 3.38
N SER A 27 9.31 4.10 2.41
CA SER A 27 8.84 2.74 2.58
C SER A 27 9.71 2.14 3.64
N CYS A 28 9.11 1.50 4.64
CA CYS A 28 9.88 0.70 5.56
C CYS A 28 10.66 -0.31 4.71
N GLN A 29 11.98 -0.30 4.84
CA GLN A 29 12.85 -1.21 4.13
C GLN A 29 13.49 -2.08 5.19
N SER A 30 13.33 -3.39 5.03
CA SER A 30 14.10 -4.33 5.80
C SER A 30 15.42 -4.52 5.09
N SER A 31 16.54 -4.37 5.80
CA SER A 31 17.86 -4.47 5.20
C SER A 31 18.85 -5.20 6.10
N LEU A 32 19.76 -5.93 5.48
CA LEU A 32 20.84 -6.66 6.14
C LEU A 32 22.13 -6.47 5.35
N THR A 33 23.22 -6.13 6.02
CA THR A 33 24.57 -6.22 5.45
C THR A 33 25.02 -7.67 5.52
N GLY A 34 25.54 -8.20 4.41
CA GLY A 34 25.99 -9.58 4.37
C GLY A 34 27.18 -9.85 5.29
N ASN A 35 27.47 -11.14 5.50
CA ASN A 35 28.42 -11.64 6.47
C ASN A 35 29.86 -11.14 6.20
N GLU A 36 30.22 -10.90 4.95
CA GLU A 36 31.52 -10.39 4.54
C GLU A 36 31.57 -8.85 4.52
N GLY A 37 30.44 -8.16 4.72
CA GLY A 37 30.38 -6.70 4.83
C GLY A 37 30.49 -5.95 3.49
N ASN A 38 30.37 -6.65 2.37
CA ASN A 38 30.59 -6.12 1.03
C ASN A 38 29.31 -5.59 0.36
N LEU A 39 28.18 -6.24 0.64
CA LEU A 39 26.88 -6.03 0.02
C LEU A 39 25.81 -5.78 1.08
N THR A 40 24.85 -4.93 0.77
CA THR A 40 23.61 -4.77 1.54
C THR A 40 22.43 -5.29 0.73
N PHE A 41 21.63 -6.12 1.38
CA PHE A 41 20.42 -6.75 0.85
C PHE A 41 19.21 -6.06 1.45
N TYR A 42 18.17 -5.82 0.66
CA TYR A 42 16.93 -5.26 1.18
C TYR A 42 15.71 -5.68 0.37
N TYR A 43 14.55 -5.62 1.02
CA TYR A 43 13.24 -5.77 0.40
C TYR A 43 12.24 -4.77 1.02
N PRO A 44 11.21 -4.34 0.26
CA PRO A 44 10.16 -3.48 0.80
C PRO A 44 9.31 -4.26 1.81
N THR A 45 9.03 -3.62 2.95
CA THR A 45 8.14 -4.15 3.99
C THR A 45 7.22 -3.03 4.50
N ASP A 46 6.08 -3.41 5.07
CA ASP A 46 5.14 -2.54 5.76
C ASP A 46 5.30 -2.58 7.29
N ASP A 47 6.13 -3.49 7.81
CA ASP A 47 6.26 -3.77 9.25
C ASP A 47 7.72 -3.69 9.77
N GLU A 48 7.92 -4.14 11.02
CA GLU A 48 9.17 -4.05 11.79
C GLU A 48 10.39 -4.54 10.99
N ILE A 49 11.53 -3.87 11.21
CA ILE A 49 12.83 -4.05 10.53
C ILE A 49 13.50 -5.37 10.98
N ASP A 50 12.84 -6.50 10.73
CA ASP A 50 13.44 -7.83 10.85
C ASP A 50 13.59 -8.44 9.45
N PHE A 51 14.84 -8.49 8.99
CA PHE A 51 15.21 -9.06 7.69
C PHE A 51 15.15 -10.59 7.69
N ASN A 52 15.23 -11.21 8.88
CA ASN A 52 15.39 -12.66 9.01
C ASN A 52 14.05 -13.41 9.09
N LYS A 53 12.94 -12.76 8.70
CA LYS A 53 11.64 -13.41 8.59
C LYS A 53 11.71 -14.57 7.59
N PRO A 54 11.12 -15.74 7.90
CA PRO A 54 11.10 -16.85 6.98
C PRO A 54 10.27 -16.53 5.73
N VAL A 55 10.74 -16.98 4.56
CA VAL A 55 9.95 -17.00 3.34
C VAL A 55 8.96 -18.17 3.42
N ALA A 56 7.68 -17.94 3.11
CA ALA A 56 6.70 -19.02 3.09
C ALA A 56 7.07 -20.05 2.03
N VAL A 57 6.98 -21.34 2.36
CA VAL A 57 7.11 -22.42 1.37
C VAL A 57 6.02 -22.26 0.31
N GLY A 58 6.41 -22.18 -0.95
CA GLY A 58 5.57 -21.85 -2.10
C GLY A 58 5.52 -20.35 -2.44
N ALA A 59 6.00 -19.47 -1.57
CA ALA A 59 6.10 -18.03 -1.82
C ALA A 59 7.45 -17.64 -2.39
N LYS A 60 7.51 -16.43 -2.93
CA LYS A 60 8.70 -15.80 -3.50
C LYS A 60 9.06 -14.53 -2.75
N LEU A 61 10.35 -14.22 -2.70
CA LEU A 61 10.87 -12.97 -2.14
C LEU A 61 11.86 -12.34 -3.12
N GLU A 62 11.65 -11.07 -3.43
CA GLU A 62 12.54 -10.29 -4.28
C GLU A 62 13.49 -9.47 -3.42
N LEU A 63 14.78 -9.66 -3.63
CA LEU A 63 15.84 -8.99 -2.90
C LEU A 63 16.61 -8.07 -3.84
N THR A 64 16.81 -6.84 -3.40
CA THR A 64 17.67 -5.88 -4.08
C THR A 64 19.02 -5.81 -3.38
N VAL A 65 20.09 -5.74 -4.17
CA VAL A 65 21.47 -5.73 -3.70
C VAL A 65 22.12 -4.40 -4.06
N LYS A 66 22.93 -3.86 -3.14
CA LYS A 66 23.76 -2.67 -3.33
C LYS A 66 25.11 -2.84 -2.62
N THR A 67 26.06 -1.96 -2.93
CA THR A 67 27.34 -1.91 -2.21
C THR A 67 27.09 -1.47 -0.77
N ALA A 68 27.68 -2.18 0.21
CA ALA A 68 27.55 -1.82 1.62
C ALA A 68 28.16 -0.45 1.91
N GLY A 69 27.52 0.32 2.79
CA GLY A 69 28.00 1.63 3.23
C GLY A 69 27.92 2.77 2.20
N ILE A 70 27.53 2.50 0.95
CA ILE A 70 27.43 3.52 -0.10
C ILE A 70 25.96 3.63 -0.56
N PRO A 71 25.24 4.70 -0.19
CA PRO A 71 23.88 4.93 -0.67
C PRO A 71 23.81 4.92 -2.20
N HIS A 72 22.77 4.27 -2.75
CA HIS A 72 22.48 4.22 -4.19
C HIS A 72 23.55 3.55 -5.09
N ALA A 73 24.63 3.01 -4.54
CA ALA A 73 25.65 2.30 -5.31
C ALA A 73 25.16 0.91 -5.75
N SER A 74 24.59 0.87 -6.94
CA SER A 74 24.11 -0.36 -7.57
C SER A 74 25.27 -1.30 -7.91
N VAL A 75 24.97 -2.60 -7.95
CA VAL A 75 25.89 -3.67 -8.36
C VAL A 75 25.25 -4.46 -9.50
N THR A 76 26.04 -5.16 -10.31
CA THR A 76 25.48 -6.12 -11.28
C THR A 76 25.71 -7.53 -10.74
N LEU A 77 24.64 -8.29 -10.50
CA LEU A 77 24.74 -9.67 -10.03
C LEU A 77 25.34 -10.55 -11.13
N THR A 78 26.35 -11.33 -10.77
CA THR A 78 27.02 -12.29 -11.66
C THR A 78 26.70 -13.73 -11.27
N GLU A 79 26.44 -14.00 -9.99
CA GLU A 79 26.02 -15.31 -9.50
C GLU A 79 25.18 -15.15 -8.22
N VAL A 80 24.11 -15.93 -8.10
CA VAL A 80 23.34 -16.08 -6.85
C VAL A 80 23.13 -17.58 -6.64
N LYS A 81 23.61 -18.11 -5.52
CA LYS A 81 23.60 -19.55 -5.26
C LYS A 81 23.16 -19.87 -3.83
N PRO A 82 22.07 -20.64 -3.64
CA PRO A 82 21.73 -21.18 -2.33
C PRO A 82 22.65 -22.38 -2.01
N ALA A 83 23.09 -22.47 -0.77
CA ALA A 83 23.84 -23.63 -0.27
C ALA A 83 22.97 -24.91 -0.25
N ASN A 84 21.67 -24.75 0.04
CA ASN A 84 20.67 -25.82 0.00
C ASN A 84 19.46 -25.42 -0.86
N PRO A 85 19.44 -25.78 -2.16
CA PRO A 85 18.33 -25.45 -3.06
C PRO A 85 17.01 -26.16 -2.72
N ALA A 86 17.03 -27.17 -1.84
CA ALA A 86 15.81 -27.81 -1.35
C ALA A 86 15.07 -26.96 -0.30
N VAL A 87 15.71 -25.91 0.24
CA VAL A 87 15.11 -24.94 1.18
C VAL A 87 14.70 -23.68 0.43
N LEU A 88 15.65 -23.02 -0.25
CA LEU A 88 15.40 -21.81 -1.07
C LEU A 88 16.03 -22.00 -2.45
N ALA A 89 15.27 -21.72 -3.51
CA ALA A 89 15.77 -21.76 -4.88
C ALA A 89 15.77 -20.37 -5.53
N VAL A 90 16.78 -20.08 -6.35
CA VAL A 90 16.83 -18.85 -7.15
C VAL A 90 15.95 -19.02 -8.39
N LYS A 91 14.94 -18.17 -8.53
CA LYS A 91 13.99 -18.22 -9.66
C LYS A 91 14.32 -17.24 -10.77
N GLY A 92 15.16 -16.24 -10.49
CA GLY A 92 15.60 -15.29 -11.50
C GLY A 92 16.52 -14.24 -10.91
N THR A 93 17.28 -13.62 -11.79
CA THR A 93 18.17 -12.48 -11.51
C THR A 93 17.95 -11.42 -12.57
N ASN A 94 17.93 -10.15 -12.18
CA ASN A 94 17.84 -9.02 -13.09
C ASN A 94 18.69 -7.86 -12.55
N SER A 95 19.81 -7.55 -13.20
CA SER A 95 20.74 -6.50 -12.78
C SER A 95 21.17 -6.67 -11.32
N ASN A 96 20.67 -5.85 -10.40
CA ASN A 96 20.97 -5.85 -8.97
C ASN A 96 19.91 -6.56 -8.12
N VAL A 97 18.94 -7.22 -8.74
CA VAL A 97 17.79 -7.86 -8.10
C VAL A 97 17.82 -9.37 -8.33
N PHE A 98 17.43 -10.16 -7.34
CA PHE A 98 17.17 -11.58 -7.50
C PHE A 98 15.92 -12.03 -6.75
N THR A 99 15.31 -13.12 -7.22
CA THR A 99 14.11 -13.70 -6.61
C THR A 99 14.43 -15.08 -6.03
N LEU A 100 14.11 -15.27 -4.75
CA LEU A 100 14.12 -16.56 -4.08
C LEU A 100 12.70 -17.13 -4.00
N GLU A 101 12.57 -18.45 -4.01
CA GLU A 101 11.34 -19.18 -3.72
C GLU A 101 11.56 -20.15 -2.57
N GLY A 102 10.65 -20.16 -1.59
CA GLY A 102 10.62 -21.16 -0.53
C GLY A 102 10.23 -22.52 -1.10
N ILE A 103 11.14 -23.48 -1.11
CA ILE A 103 10.91 -24.84 -1.62
C ILE A 103 10.58 -25.81 -0.49
N GLY A 104 11.27 -25.69 0.64
CA GLY A 104 11.18 -26.60 1.76
C GLY A 104 11.48 -25.91 3.08
N ASP A 105 11.08 -26.55 4.17
CA ASP A 105 11.32 -26.01 5.50
C ASP A 105 12.81 -26.14 5.88
N GLY A 106 13.44 -25.05 6.30
CA GLY A 106 14.82 -25.08 6.78
C GLY A 106 15.55 -23.74 6.68
N ASN A 107 16.85 -23.78 6.94
CA ASN A 107 17.74 -22.63 6.81
C ASN A 107 18.78 -22.91 5.71
N THR A 108 19.22 -21.88 5.00
CA THR A 108 20.32 -21.98 4.03
C THR A 108 21.07 -20.66 3.91
N ALA A 109 22.36 -20.75 3.65
CA ALA A 109 23.14 -19.61 3.19
C ALA A 109 22.82 -19.32 1.70
N ILE A 110 22.83 -18.04 1.32
CA ILE A 110 22.76 -17.56 -0.06
C ILE A 110 24.05 -16.80 -0.34
N THR A 111 24.87 -17.32 -1.24
CA THR A 111 26.09 -16.65 -1.71
C THR A 111 25.76 -15.81 -2.94
N VAL A 112 26.17 -14.55 -2.93
CA VAL A 112 25.95 -13.59 -4.01
C VAL A 112 27.29 -13.04 -4.49
N LYS A 113 27.57 -13.20 -5.78
CA LYS A 113 28.68 -12.53 -6.46
C LYS A 113 28.13 -11.39 -7.30
N ALA A 114 28.82 -10.26 -7.27
CA ALA A 114 28.42 -9.08 -8.00
C ALA A 114 29.62 -8.27 -8.47
N THR A 115 29.43 -7.47 -9.52
CA THR A 115 30.38 -6.48 -9.99
C THR A 115 29.93 -5.10 -9.55
N LYS A 116 30.81 -4.35 -8.88
CA LYS A 116 30.57 -2.97 -8.45
C LYS A 116 30.68 -2.01 -9.63
N ALA A 117 30.26 -0.75 -9.44
CA ALA A 117 30.30 0.28 -10.48
C ALA A 117 31.73 0.58 -11.02
N ASP A 118 32.76 0.32 -10.21
CA ASP A 118 34.17 0.46 -10.60
C ASP A 118 34.72 -0.74 -11.39
N GLY A 119 33.88 -1.75 -11.68
CA GLY A 119 34.25 -2.97 -12.37
C GLY A 119 34.87 -4.05 -11.47
N SER A 120 35.08 -3.79 -10.19
CA SER A 120 35.61 -4.78 -9.25
C SER A 120 34.56 -5.84 -8.92
N SER A 121 34.98 -7.11 -8.81
CA SER A 121 34.13 -8.20 -8.35
C SER A 121 34.11 -8.26 -6.83
N THR A 122 32.96 -8.60 -6.25
CA THR A 122 32.80 -8.83 -4.82
C THR A 122 31.90 -10.03 -4.56
N THR A 123 31.93 -10.54 -3.34
CA THR A 123 31.13 -11.68 -2.89
C THR A 123 30.68 -11.44 -1.46
N ASP A 124 29.45 -11.83 -1.17
CA ASP A 124 28.88 -11.77 0.16
C ASP A 124 27.88 -12.92 0.35
N THR A 125 27.57 -13.22 1.61
CA THR A 125 26.70 -14.30 2.02
C THR A 125 25.67 -13.79 3.02
N ILE A 126 24.42 -14.24 2.88
CA ILE A 126 23.36 -14.04 3.89
C ILE A 126 22.76 -15.38 4.31
N ASN A 127 22.33 -15.47 5.56
CA ASN A 127 21.55 -16.61 6.04
C ASN A 127 20.07 -16.29 5.88
N MET A 128 19.34 -17.19 5.24
CA MET A 128 17.90 -17.06 5.05
C MET A 128 17.22 -18.37 5.41
N MET A 129 15.91 -18.31 5.56
CA MET A 129 15.13 -19.48 5.92
C MET A 129 13.78 -19.48 5.22
N ALA A 130 13.26 -20.69 5.02
CA ALA A 130 11.90 -20.91 4.55
C ALA A 130 11.13 -21.75 5.56
N ARG A 131 9.85 -21.42 5.77
CA ARG A 131 8.96 -22.13 6.68
C ARG A 131 7.60 -22.34 6.05
N LYS A 132 6.92 -23.42 6.41
CA LYS A 132 5.51 -23.58 6.03
C LYS A 132 4.67 -22.62 6.86
N ALA A 133 3.91 -21.75 6.21
CA ALA A 133 2.90 -20.96 6.91
C ALA A 133 1.83 -21.92 7.47
N GLU A 134 1.35 -21.64 8.68
CA GLU A 134 0.37 -22.49 9.38
C GLU A 134 -0.97 -21.75 9.56
N VAL A 135 -0.92 -20.42 9.57
CA VAL A 135 -2.08 -19.54 9.72
C VAL A 135 -2.04 -18.48 8.64
N ILE A 136 -3.20 -18.19 8.06
CA ILE A 136 -3.46 -16.95 7.33
C ILE A 136 -4.53 -16.12 8.03
N GLU A 137 -4.28 -14.81 8.12
CA GLU A 137 -5.23 -13.84 8.63
C GLU A 137 -5.51 -12.81 7.57
N VAL A 138 -6.73 -12.83 7.03
CA VAL A 138 -7.21 -11.82 6.10
C VAL A 138 -7.94 -10.72 6.88
N THR A 139 -7.66 -9.47 6.53
CA THR A 139 -8.28 -8.30 7.18
C THR A 139 -9.04 -7.45 6.16
N HIS A 140 -10.26 -7.06 6.51
CA HIS A 140 -11.03 -6.10 5.75
C HIS A 140 -10.64 -4.67 6.16
N SER A 141 -10.33 -3.80 5.20
CA SER A 141 -9.82 -2.45 5.48
C SER A 141 -10.82 -1.49 6.13
N CYS A 142 -12.04 -1.92 6.41
CA CYS A 142 -13.10 -1.11 7.02
C CYS A 142 -13.81 -1.76 8.21
N THR A 143 -13.41 -2.97 8.60
CA THR A 143 -14.06 -3.72 9.68
C THR A 143 -13.16 -4.81 10.22
N SER A 144 -13.25 -5.08 11.52
CA SER A 144 -12.62 -6.24 12.16
C SER A 144 -13.47 -7.51 12.08
N GLY A 145 -14.72 -7.39 11.60
CA GLY A 145 -15.63 -8.52 11.42
C GLY A 145 -15.27 -9.38 10.21
N PRO A 146 -15.91 -10.56 10.05
CA PRO A 146 -15.62 -11.50 8.97
C PRO A 146 -16.25 -11.12 7.62
N ILE A 147 -17.00 -10.01 7.55
CA ILE A 147 -17.71 -9.58 6.33
C ILE A 147 -17.27 -8.16 5.97
N GLY A 148 -16.61 -7.99 4.83
CA GLY A 148 -16.27 -6.70 4.24
C GLY A 148 -17.13 -6.38 3.01
N HIS A 149 -17.49 -5.11 2.81
CA HIS A 149 -18.23 -4.67 1.63
C HIS A 149 -17.29 -4.06 0.60
N TYR A 150 -17.39 -4.50 -0.66
CA TYR A 150 -16.51 -4.09 -1.76
C TYR A 150 -17.32 -3.80 -3.01
N LEU A 151 -16.87 -2.87 -3.83
CA LEU A 151 -17.57 -2.54 -5.07
C LEU A 151 -17.28 -3.57 -6.16
N VAL A 152 -18.29 -3.84 -6.99
CA VAL A 152 -18.16 -4.70 -8.17
C VAL A 152 -17.25 -4.08 -9.24
N GLY A 153 -16.58 -4.91 -10.03
CA GLY A 153 -15.74 -4.50 -11.15
C GLY A 153 -14.51 -3.66 -10.80
N LYS A 154 -14.14 -3.59 -9.52
CA LYS A 154 -13.01 -2.80 -9.02
C LYS A 154 -11.79 -3.66 -8.72
N GLN A 155 -10.62 -3.05 -8.78
CA GLN A 155 -9.44 -3.63 -8.17
C GLN A 155 -9.48 -3.37 -6.66
N ILE A 156 -9.22 -4.40 -5.87
CA ILE A 156 -9.15 -4.33 -4.42
C ILE A 156 -7.85 -4.93 -3.91
N PHE A 157 -7.39 -4.43 -2.78
CA PHE A 157 -6.27 -4.95 -2.01
C PHE A 157 -6.86 -5.65 -0.79
N LEU A 158 -6.54 -6.90 -0.58
CA LEU A 158 -7.01 -7.64 0.58
C LEU A 158 -5.81 -7.94 1.49
N PRO A 159 -5.60 -7.13 2.54
CA PRO A 159 -4.50 -7.34 3.47
C PRO A 159 -4.50 -8.74 4.05
N TYR A 160 -3.32 -9.32 4.18
CA TYR A 160 -3.15 -10.60 4.82
C TYR A 160 -1.86 -10.67 5.63
N ASP A 161 -1.88 -11.48 6.67
CA ASP A 161 -0.66 -11.96 7.34
C ASP A 161 -0.55 -13.46 7.16
N LEU A 162 0.65 -13.95 6.86
CA LEU A 162 1.01 -15.36 7.02
C LEU A 162 1.80 -15.53 8.32
N LYS A 163 1.44 -16.53 9.11
CA LYS A 163 2.04 -16.77 10.43
C LYS A 163 2.32 -18.25 10.65
N LEU A 164 3.29 -18.51 11.54
CA LEU A 164 3.41 -19.78 12.24
C LEU A 164 2.36 -19.84 13.37
N ASN A 165 2.11 -21.04 13.92
CA ASN A 165 1.18 -21.24 15.03
C ASN A 165 1.59 -20.50 16.31
N ASP A 166 2.88 -20.18 16.46
CA ASP A 166 3.39 -19.36 17.57
C ASP A 166 3.24 -17.84 17.34
N GLY A 167 2.61 -17.43 16.23
CA GLY A 167 2.32 -16.04 15.89
C GLY A 167 3.44 -15.32 15.13
N ARG A 168 4.62 -15.94 14.92
CA ARG A 168 5.70 -15.31 14.14
C ARG A 168 5.30 -15.18 12.67
N ALA A 169 5.61 -14.01 12.10
CA ALA A 169 5.32 -13.70 10.71
C ALA A 169 6.16 -14.56 9.74
N VAL A 170 5.55 -14.88 8.61
CA VAL A 170 6.15 -15.52 7.44
C VAL A 170 5.86 -14.63 6.24
N ILE A 171 6.83 -14.41 5.36
CA ILE A 171 6.75 -13.40 4.30
C ILE A 171 6.84 -14.01 2.89
N GLY A 172 6.62 -13.19 1.89
CA GLY A 172 6.75 -13.53 0.47
C GLY A 172 5.43 -13.39 -0.30
N PHE A 173 5.54 -13.22 -1.62
CA PHE A 173 4.42 -13.06 -2.54
C PHE A 173 4.18 -14.34 -3.36
N GLY A 174 3.04 -14.41 -4.05
CA GLY A 174 2.71 -15.49 -4.97
C GLY A 174 2.23 -16.80 -4.32
N TYR A 175 2.24 -16.89 -2.99
CA TYR A 175 1.59 -17.98 -2.26
C TYR A 175 0.17 -17.59 -1.86
N HIS A 176 -0.81 -18.40 -2.26
CA HIS A 176 -2.22 -18.10 -2.12
C HIS A 176 -2.97 -19.32 -1.53
N PRO A 177 -3.02 -19.45 -0.19
CA PRO A 177 -3.65 -20.58 0.49
C PRO A 177 -5.16 -20.36 0.68
N LEU A 178 -5.85 -19.74 -0.28
CA LEU A 178 -7.26 -19.39 -0.20
C LEU A 178 -8.04 -19.99 -1.38
N LYS A 179 -9.24 -20.51 -1.09
CA LYS A 179 -10.23 -20.90 -2.11
C LYS A 179 -11.28 -19.82 -2.23
N VAL A 180 -11.63 -19.45 -3.46
CA VAL A 180 -12.64 -18.44 -3.78
C VAL A 180 -13.93 -19.13 -4.22
N ALA A 181 -15.06 -18.78 -3.62
CA ALA A 181 -16.38 -19.30 -4.01
C ALA A 181 -17.43 -18.17 -4.07
N PRO A 182 -18.13 -17.96 -5.21
CA PRO A 182 -17.90 -18.63 -6.50
C PRO A 182 -16.53 -18.23 -7.09
N GLU A 183 -15.92 -19.11 -7.89
CA GLU A 183 -14.60 -18.88 -8.49
C GLU A 183 -14.55 -17.60 -9.35
N THR A 184 -15.68 -17.23 -9.95
CA THR A 184 -15.83 -16.02 -10.77
C THR A 184 -15.97 -14.75 -9.95
N GLY A 185 -16.07 -14.85 -8.62
CA GLY A 185 -16.29 -13.72 -7.71
C GLY A 185 -15.09 -12.79 -7.58
N LEU A 186 -13.88 -13.34 -7.65
CA LEU A 186 -12.61 -12.59 -7.54
C LEU A 186 -11.58 -13.19 -8.49
N GLN A 187 -10.91 -12.32 -9.25
CA GLN A 187 -9.76 -12.70 -10.08
C GLN A 187 -8.47 -12.20 -9.43
N LEU A 188 -7.60 -13.11 -9.01
CA LEU A 188 -6.30 -12.76 -8.43
C LEU A 188 -5.36 -12.19 -9.51
N ASP A 189 -4.73 -11.06 -9.24
CA ASP A 189 -3.58 -10.56 -10.00
C ASP A 189 -2.34 -11.39 -9.65
N GLN A 190 -1.99 -12.32 -10.54
CA GLN A 190 -0.86 -13.24 -10.36
C GLN A 190 0.51 -12.60 -10.62
N VAL A 191 0.58 -11.40 -11.19
CA VAL A 191 1.85 -10.71 -11.45
C VAL A 191 2.22 -9.75 -10.34
N ASN A 192 1.27 -9.39 -9.47
CA ASN A 192 1.52 -8.54 -8.32
C ASN A 192 2.49 -9.19 -7.31
N LYS A 193 3.42 -8.39 -6.78
CA LYS A 193 4.47 -8.83 -5.84
C LYS A 193 4.29 -8.27 -4.42
N ALA A 194 3.11 -7.72 -4.10
CA ALA A 194 2.83 -7.23 -2.75
C ALA A 194 2.88 -8.38 -1.75
N GLN A 195 3.60 -8.15 -0.64
CA GLN A 195 3.74 -9.10 0.46
C GLN A 195 2.69 -8.90 1.55
N TRP A 196 1.99 -7.77 1.53
CA TRP A 196 1.04 -7.34 2.56
C TRP A 196 -0.42 -7.50 2.15
N ALA A 197 -0.70 -7.72 0.86
CA ALA A 197 -2.07 -7.88 0.36
C ALA A 197 -2.14 -8.74 -0.91
N TYR A 198 -3.27 -9.44 -1.07
CA TYR A 198 -3.67 -9.97 -2.36
C TYR A 198 -4.36 -8.88 -3.18
N VAL A 199 -3.96 -8.74 -4.44
CA VAL A 199 -4.64 -7.83 -5.37
C VAL A 199 -5.64 -8.64 -6.18
N TYR A 200 -6.92 -8.31 -6.05
CA TYR A 200 -8.00 -8.94 -6.81
C TYR A 200 -8.71 -7.92 -7.68
N LYS A 201 -9.26 -8.38 -8.79
CA LYS A 201 -10.38 -7.74 -9.48
C LYS A 201 -11.69 -8.38 -9.03
N THR A 202 -12.63 -7.59 -8.54
CA THR A 202 -13.97 -8.07 -8.16
C THR A 202 -14.84 -8.36 -9.37
N ALA A 203 -15.78 -9.30 -9.23
CA ALA A 203 -16.75 -9.62 -10.26
C ALA A 203 -17.60 -8.40 -10.65
N ALA A 204 -18.20 -8.43 -11.84
CA ALA A 204 -19.05 -7.36 -12.35
C ALA A 204 -20.47 -7.33 -11.74
N LEU A 205 -20.86 -8.37 -10.99
CA LEU A 205 -22.18 -8.51 -10.39
C LEU A 205 -22.09 -8.53 -8.87
N ALA A 206 -23.07 -7.90 -8.22
CA ALA A 206 -23.20 -7.94 -6.78
C ALA A 206 -23.51 -9.35 -6.26
N GLY A 207 -23.09 -9.65 -5.04
CA GLY A 207 -23.26 -10.96 -4.42
C GLY A 207 -22.17 -11.25 -3.38
N ASP A 208 -22.33 -12.33 -2.63
CA ASP A 208 -21.36 -12.74 -1.63
C ASP A 208 -20.29 -13.65 -2.25
N VAL A 209 -19.03 -13.34 -1.98
CA VAL A 209 -17.88 -14.19 -2.29
C VAL A 209 -17.24 -14.64 -0.99
N THR A 210 -17.08 -15.94 -0.82
CA THR A 210 -16.43 -16.54 0.34
C THR A 210 -14.99 -16.90 0.00
N LEU A 211 -14.05 -16.41 0.83
CA LEU A 211 -12.67 -16.85 0.85
C LEU A 211 -12.51 -17.88 1.96
N THR A 212 -12.13 -19.10 1.61
CA THR A 212 -11.90 -20.16 2.60
C THR A 212 -10.41 -20.48 2.67
N SER A 213 -9.86 -20.41 3.87
CA SER A 213 -8.48 -20.75 4.15
C SER A 213 -8.21 -22.24 4.00
N THR A 214 -7.01 -22.55 3.51
CA THR A 214 -6.37 -23.86 3.63
C THR A 214 -5.42 -23.94 4.84
N LEU A 215 -5.22 -22.83 5.57
CA LEU A 215 -4.29 -22.65 6.71
C LEU A 215 -4.89 -21.82 7.88
N PRO A 216 -5.26 -22.42 9.01
CA PRO A 216 -5.78 -23.77 9.10
C PRO A 216 -7.03 -23.90 8.21
N ALA A 217 -7.33 -25.13 7.78
CA ALA A 217 -8.46 -25.38 6.91
C ALA A 217 -9.79 -24.92 7.53
N GLY A 218 -10.62 -24.24 6.73
CA GLY A 218 -12.01 -23.93 7.07
C GLY A 218 -12.26 -22.56 7.70
N LYS A 219 -11.23 -21.78 8.07
CA LYS A 219 -11.42 -20.35 8.40
C LYS A 219 -11.93 -19.62 7.15
N ALA A 220 -12.95 -18.79 7.28
CA ALA A 220 -13.57 -18.14 6.13
C ALA A 220 -13.84 -16.66 6.36
N TRP A 221 -13.79 -15.90 5.27
CA TRP A 221 -14.13 -14.48 5.20
C TRP A 221 -15.08 -14.25 4.04
N THR A 222 -15.98 -13.29 4.19
CA THR A 222 -16.96 -12.94 3.17
C THR A 222 -16.68 -11.56 2.62
N LEU A 223 -16.52 -11.47 1.31
CA LEU A 223 -16.54 -10.22 0.56
C LEU A 223 -17.94 -10.08 -0.02
N ARG A 224 -18.72 -9.16 0.54
CA ARG A 224 -20.00 -8.76 -0.03
C ARG A 224 -19.76 -7.75 -1.14
N LEU A 225 -19.92 -8.20 -2.38
CA LEU A 225 -19.81 -7.35 -3.55
C LEU A 225 -21.10 -6.56 -3.73
N VAL A 226 -20.98 -5.24 -3.85
CA VAL A 226 -22.11 -4.31 -3.95
C VAL A 226 -21.96 -3.39 -5.16
N ASP A 227 -23.08 -3.02 -5.74
CA ASP A 227 -23.12 -1.99 -6.78
C ASP A 227 -23.01 -0.60 -6.16
N GLU A 228 -22.41 0.36 -6.87
CA GLU A 228 -22.38 1.76 -6.42
C GLU A 228 -23.80 2.31 -6.17
N GLY A 229 -24.79 1.85 -6.94
CA GLY A 229 -26.20 2.22 -6.76
C GLY A 229 -26.83 1.74 -5.45
N GLN A 230 -26.19 0.84 -4.72
CA GLN A 230 -26.64 0.39 -3.39
C GLN A 230 -26.12 1.27 -2.26
N ILE A 231 -25.22 2.22 -2.54
CA ILE A 231 -24.75 3.17 -1.56
C ILE A 231 -25.94 3.97 -1.03
N ASP A 232 -26.13 3.96 0.28
CA ASP A 232 -27.27 4.56 0.99
C ASP A 232 -26.87 5.73 1.89
N GLY A 233 -25.57 5.94 2.09
CA GLY A 233 -25.05 6.96 3.00
C GLY A 233 -23.54 6.95 3.06
N GLY A 234 -23.00 7.46 4.17
CA GLY A 234 -21.57 7.56 4.39
C GLY A 234 -21.23 8.02 5.79
N LYS A 235 -19.97 7.82 6.18
CA LYS A 235 -19.45 8.25 7.49
C LYS A 235 -17.98 8.62 7.39
N LEU A 236 -17.52 9.50 8.28
CA LEU A 236 -16.09 9.70 8.47
C LEU A 236 -15.51 8.54 9.25
N GLU A 237 -14.42 7.98 8.75
CA GLU A 237 -13.60 7.07 9.53
C GLU A 237 -12.60 7.88 10.35
N ALA A 238 -12.85 7.94 11.66
CA ALA A 238 -11.86 8.42 12.60
C ALA A 238 -10.81 7.34 12.83
N GLY A 239 -9.54 7.66 12.59
CA GLY A 239 -8.45 6.80 13.03
C GLY A 239 -8.59 6.54 14.54
N SER A 240 -8.69 5.27 14.94
CA SER A 240 -8.67 4.81 16.35
C SER A 240 -9.80 5.23 17.30
N GLY A 241 -11.00 5.57 16.80
CA GLY A 241 -12.17 5.79 17.68
C GLY A 241 -12.12 7.07 18.54
N LYS A 242 -11.22 8.00 18.23
CA LYS A 242 -11.17 9.35 18.79
C LYS A 242 -12.01 10.30 17.93
N THR A 243 -12.51 11.39 18.52
CA THR A 243 -13.06 12.49 17.74
C THR A 243 -11.99 12.99 16.77
N LEU A 244 -12.30 13.05 15.47
CA LEU A 244 -11.42 13.65 14.48
C LEU A 244 -11.31 15.14 14.77
N GLY A 245 -10.20 15.55 15.36
CA GLY A 245 -9.86 16.95 15.60
C GLY A 245 -8.81 17.41 14.60
N VAL A 246 -9.06 18.52 13.91
CA VAL A 246 -8.08 19.20 13.05
C VAL A 246 -7.60 20.44 13.77
N VAL A 247 -6.28 20.62 13.85
CA VAL A 247 -5.72 21.78 14.54
C VAL A 247 -5.95 23.04 13.71
N ALA A 248 -6.41 24.12 14.34
CA ALA A 248 -6.55 25.40 13.67
C ALA A 248 -5.20 25.87 13.08
N GLY A 249 -5.23 26.31 11.81
CA GLY A 249 -4.03 26.68 11.05
C GLY A 249 -3.30 25.51 10.38
N THR A 250 -3.78 24.27 10.52
CA THR A 250 -3.21 23.09 9.86
C THR A 250 -4.20 22.44 8.90
N SER A 251 -3.74 21.39 8.20
CA SER A 251 -4.58 20.53 7.39
C SER A 251 -4.46 19.09 7.85
N ALA A 252 -5.55 18.34 7.76
CA ALA A 252 -5.58 16.90 7.98
C ALA A 252 -6.25 16.22 6.79
N ILE A 253 -5.87 14.96 6.58
CA ILE A 253 -6.52 14.08 5.62
C ILE A 253 -7.47 13.17 6.39
N VAL A 254 -8.74 13.13 5.98
CA VAL A 254 -9.79 12.29 6.56
C VAL A 254 -10.42 11.43 5.48
N LEU A 255 -10.95 10.27 5.87
CA LEU A 255 -11.57 9.32 4.95
C LEU A 255 -13.09 9.34 5.10
N ALA A 256 -13.81 9.69 4.04
CA ALA A 256 -15.27 9.57 4.01
C ALA A 256 -15.67 8.27 3.34
N ARG A 257 -16.12 7.27 4.10
CA ARG A 257 -16.53 5.99 3.52
C ARG A 257 -18.02 6.00 3.18
N PRO A 258 -18.43 5.68 1.93
CA PRO A 258 -19.81 5.37 1.65
C PRO A 258 -20.25 4.11 2.41
N THR A 259 -21.55 4.00 2.64
CA THR A 259 -22.17 2.85 3.31
C THR A 259 -23.18 2.13 2.41
N VAL A 260 -23.39 0.84 2.68
CA VAL A 260 -24.50 0.03 2.16
C VAL A 260 -25.13 -0.72 3.33
N GLY A 261 -26.42 -0.51 3.58
CA GLY A 261 -27.09 -1.02 4.78
C GLY A 261 -26.45 -0.50 6.08
N GLY A 262 -25.93 0.73 6.05
CA GLY A 262 -25.16 1.32 7.15
C GLY A 262 -23.76 0.74 7.38
N GLN A 263 -23.33 -0.26 6.59
CA GLN A 263 -21.99 -0.85 6.68
C GLN A 263 -21.01 -0.14 5.75
N PRO A 264 -19.77 0.16 6.18
CA PRO A 264 -18.80 0.87 5.35
C PRO A 264 -18.32 0.02 4.18
N VAL A 265 -18.07 0.68 3.05
CA VAL A 265 -17.34 0.10 1.91
C VAL A 265 -15.83 0.18 2.16
N CYS A 266 -15.13 -0.94 1.97
CA CYS A 266 -13.75 -1.12 2.40
C CYS A 266 -12.71 -0.41 1.54
N GLN A 267 -12.94 -0.32 0.23
CA GLN A 267 -12.09 0.40 -0.71
C GLN A 267 -12.98 1.11 -1.71
N PRO A 268 -13.57 2.25 -1.30
CA PRO A 268 -14.57 2.95 -2.09
C PRO A 268 -13.87 3.73 -3.22
N ASP A 269 -13.49 3.01 -4.27
CA ASP A 269 -13.10 3.58 -5.55
C ASP A 269 -14.35 4.08 -6.29
N THR A 270 -14.90 5.19 -5.80
CA THR A 270 -16.11 5.84 -6.33
C THR A 270 -15.84 7.31 -6.56
N THR A 271 -16.44 7.87 -7.62
CA THR A 271 -16.51 9.32 -7.77
C THR A 271 -17.32 9.93 -6.63
N PHE A 272 -16.83 11.03 -6.06
CA PHE A 272 -17.54 11.82 -5.07
C PHE A 272 -17.21 13.30 -5.25
N THR A 273 -18.05 14.17 -4.71
CA THR A 273 -17.75 15.60 -4.56
C THR A 273 -17.91 16.01 -3.11
N VAL A 274 -17.27 17.12 -2.73
CA VAL A 274 -17.36 17.66 -1.39
C VAL A 274 -17.63 19.16 -1.43
N THR A 275 -18.53 19.64 -0.56
CA THR A 275 -18.88 21.05 -0.45
C THR A 275 -18.76 21.50 1.01
N THR A 276 -17.94 22.52 1.26
CA THR A 276 -17.82 23.11 2.61
C THR A 276 -19.06 23.96 2.94
N LYS A 277 -19.62 23.79 4.13
CA LYS A 277 -20.78 24.58 4.61
C LYS A 277 -20.37 25.70 5.56
N THR A 278 -19.33 25.51 6.34
CA THR A 278 -18.76 26.50 7.27
C THR A 278 -17.42 27.02 6.77
N ALA A 279 -17.45 27.77 5.66
CA ALA A 279 -16.24 28.22 4.95
C ALA A 279 -15.37 29.22 5.76
N ASP A 280 -15.94 29.87 6.76
CA ASP A 280 -15.25 30.75 7.71
C ASP A 280 -14.46 29.97 8.78
N ILE A 281 -14.88 28.72 9.08
CA ILE A 281 -14.25 27.80 10.04
C ILE A 281 -13.17 26.95 9.35
N CYS A 282 -13.43 26.48 8.12
CA CYS A 282 -12.54 25.56 7.42
C CYS A 282 -12.62 25.68 5.89
N THR A 283 -11.76 24.95 5.19
CA THR A 283 -11.93 24.60 3.77
C THR A 283 -11.82 23.09 3.62
N VAL A 284 -12.72 22.48 2.85
CA VAL A 284 -12.75 21.05 2.58
C VAL A 284 -12.65 20.81 1.08
N THR A 285 -11.70 19.98 0.66
CA THR A 285 -11.51 19.60 -0.75
C THR A 285 -11.33 18.11 -0.91
N ALA A 286 -11.76 17.56 -2.05
CA ALA A 286 -11.40 16.20 -2.43
C ALA A 286 -9.87 16.16 -2.60
N SER A 287 -9.22 15.23 -1.92
CA SER A 287 -7.77 15.06 -2.01
C SER A 287 -7.48 13.88 -2.91
N ALA A 288 -6.60 14.03 -3.89
CA ALA A 288 -5.97 12.89 -4.52
C ALA A 288 -4.73 12.52 -3.71
N VAL A 289 -4.67 11.30 -3.19
CA VAL A 289 -3.51 10.82 -2.42
C VAL A 289 -2.75 9.82 -3.29
N LYS A 290 -1.44 10.02 -3.45
CA LYS A 290 -0.57 8.95 -3.98
C LYS A 290 -0.40 7.90 -2.89
N LEU A 291 -0.90 6.69 -3.12
CA LEU A 291 -0.54 5.57 -2.27
C LEU A 291 0.92 5.20 -2.51
N GLN A 292 1.60 4.73 -1.46
CA GLN A 292 3.00 4.36 -1.54
C GLN A 292 3.19 3.20 -2.52
N GLY A 293 4.07 3.36 -3.50
CA GLY A 293 4.35 2.33 -4.51
C GLY A 293 3.45 2.33 -5.75
N SER A 294 2.43 3.20 -5.84
CA SER A 294 1.67 3.38 -7.08
C SER A 294 2.33 4.43 -7.99
N LYS A 295 2.49 4.10 -9.28
CA LYS A 295 2.91 5.08 -10.31
C LYS A 295 1.80 6.08 -10.65
N GLU A 296 0.57 5.67 -10.42
CA GLU A 296 -0.63 6.49 -10.65
C GLU A 296 -1.09 7.13 -9.34
N LEU A 297 -1.63 8.35 -9.42
CA LEU A 297 -2.51 8.88 -8.40
C LEU A 297 -3.68 7.90 -8.33
N VAL A 298 -3.82 7.17 -7.23
CA VAL A 298 -5.09 6.49 -6.99
C VAL A 298 -6.05 7.63 -6.67
N GLU A 299 -6.89 8.00 -7.63
CA GLU A 299 -7.98 8.95 -7.39
C GLU A 299 -8.70 8.45 -6.14
N ALA A 300 -8.55 9.26 -5.09
CA ALA A 300 -8.54 8.78 -3.74
C ALA A 300 -9.79 7.99 -3.42
N TRP A 301 -9.63 6.93 -2.63
CA TRP A 301 -10.68 6.14 -1.98
C TRP A 301 -11.58 6.98 -1.05
N SER A 302 -12.12 8.10 -1.52
CA SER A 302 -12.85 9.11 -0.77
C SER A 302 -12.03 9.82 0.33
N TRP A 303 -10.73 10.07 0.07
CA TRP A 303 -9.90 10.92 0.93
C TRP A 303 -10.22 12.41 0.72
N ILE A 304 -10.32 13.13 1.84
CA ILE A 304 -10.70 14.54 1.89
C ILE A 304 -9.63 15.30 2.68
N SER A 305 -9.20 16.44 2.15
CA SER A 305 -8.36 17.38 2.89
C SER A 305 -9.24 18.39 3.62
N VAL A 306 -9.03 18.51 4.93
CA VAL A 306 -9.70 19.49 5.80
C VAL A 306 -8.66 20.46 6.32
N ALA A 307 -8.72 21.71 5.88
CA ALA A 307 -7.89 22.80 6.36
C ALA A 307 -8.64 23.63 7.41
N GLY A 308 -8.21 23.58 8.67
CA GLY A 308 -8.81 24.33 9.76
C GLY A 308 -8.37 25.79 9.76
N LYS A 309 -9.30 26.74 9.76
CA LYS A 309 -9.02 28.20 9.81
C LYS A 309 -9.21 28.77 11.21
N LYS A 310 -10.31 28.40 11.86
CA LYS A 310 -10.72 28.91 13.18
C LYS A 310 -11.31 27.78 14.02
N LEU A 311 -11.27 27.95 15.34
CA LEU A 311 -11.91 27.01 16.26
C LEU A 311 -13.41 26.94 16.00
N GLY A 312 -13.99 25.75 16.07
CA GLY A 312 -15.40 25.52 15.80
C GLY A 312 -15.64 24.16 15.14
N VAL A 313 -16.83 23.95 14.59
CA VAL A 313 -17.19 22.73 13.87
C VAL A 313 -17.11 23.00 12.38
N CYS A 314 -16.28 22.23 11.68
CA CYS A 314 -16.22 22.24 10.22
C CYS A 314 -17.31 21.32 9.66
N GLU A 315 -18.37 21.90 9.10
CA GLU A 315 -19.45 21.15 8.44
C GLU A 315 -19.24 21.14 6.92
N PHE A 316 -19.50 19.99 6.30
CA PHE A 316 -19.42 19.80 4.86
C PHE A 316 -20.36 18.69 4.40
N GLU A 317 -20.67 18.68 3.11
CA GLU A 317 -21.44 17.61 2.47
C GLU A 317 -20.55 16.82 1.53
N VAL A 318 -20.71 15.51 1.54
CA VAL A 318 -20.15 14.61 0.54
C VAL A 318 -21.28 14.07 -0.32
N VAL A 319 -21.09 14.08 -1.65
CA VAL A 319 -22.07 13.58 -2.60
C VAL A 319 -21.47 12.43 -3.41
N TRP A 320 -22.13 11.27 -3.37
CA TRP A 320 -21.84 10.15 -4.27
C TRP A 320 -22.91 10.12 -5.37
N PRO A 321 -22.64 10.62 -6.59
CA PRO A 321 -23.67 10.85 -7.61
C PRO A 321 -24.32 9.56 -8.14
N LYS A 322 -23.61 8.43 -8.09
CA LYS A 322 -24.13 7.13 -8.56
C LYS A 322 -24.87 6.33 -7.49
N ALA A 323 -24.85 6.79 -6.23
CA ALA A 323 -25.56 6.16 -5.12
C ALA A 323 -27.08 6.17 -5.31
N ASN A 324 -27.82 5.42 -4.48
CA ASN A 324 -29.29 5.31 -4.54
C ASN A 324 -29.82 5.09 -5.97
N LYS A 325 -29.30 4.08 -6.66
CA LYS A 325 -29.65 3.72 -8.04
C LYS A 325 -29.46 4.88 -9.03
N GLY A 326 -28.45 5.71 -8.81
CA GLY A 326 -28.13 6.87 -9.66
C GLY A 326 -28.86 8.17 -9.30
N GLN A 327 -29.67 8.18 -8.23
CA GLN A 327 -30.27 9.43 -7.73
C GLN A 327 -29.26 10.28 -6.95
N GLY A 328 -28.14 9.69 -6.55
CA GLY A 328 -27.16 10.29 -5.68
C GLY A 328 -27.48 10.13 -4.20
N ALA A 329 -26.45 10.24 -3.38
CA ALA A 329 -26.57 10.30 -1.93
C ALA A 329 -25.73 11.48 -1.43
N THR A 330 -26.38 12.42 -0.74
CA THR A 330 -25.73 13.56 -0.07
C THR A 330 -25.70 13.28 1.41
N VAL A 331 -24.50 13.34 2.00
CA VAL A 331 -24.29 13.05 3.41
C VAL A 331 -23.63 14.24 4.09
N PRO A 332 -24.28 14.85 5.10
CA PRO A 332 -23.65 15.86 5.93
C PRO A 332 -22.64 15.19 6.88
N LEU A 333 -21.43 15.72 6.90
CA LEU A 333 -20.32 15.28 7.75
C LEU A 333 -19.74 16.47 8.51
N LYS A 334 -19.07 16.19 9.63
CA LYS A 334 -18.47 17.22 10.46
C LYS A 334 -17.17 16.78 11.11
N VAL A 335 -16.27 17.73 11.34
CA VAL A 335 -14.97 17.56 12.01
C VAL A 335 -14.76 18.74 12.95
N ASP A 336 -14.23 18.49 14.15
CA ASP A 336 -13.94 19.56 15.10
C ASP A 336 -12.62 20.25 14.75
N ILE A 337 -12.61 21.58 14.71
CA ILE A 337 -11.39 22.37 14.61
C ILE A 337 -10.97 22.81 16.02
N VAL A 338 -9.84 22.26 16.47
CA VAL A 338 -9.37 22.35 17.85
C VAL A 338 -8.09 23.18 17.97
N GLN A 339 -7.78 23.63 19.19
CA GLN A 339 -6.52 24.29 19.47
C GLN A 339 -5.42 23.25 19.66
N LEU A 340 -4.19 23.57 19.26
CA LEU A 340 -3.02 22.77 19.60
C LEU A 340 -2.80 22.84 21.12
N VAL A 341 -3.06 21.75 21.83
CA VAL A 341 -2.67 21.62 23.23
C VAL A 341 -1.19 21.21 23.23
N LYS A 342 -0.31 22.12 23.67
CA LYS A 342 1.08 21.73 23.94
C LYS A 342 1.07 20.77 25.14
N PRO A 343 1.72 19.60 25.04
CA PRO A 343 1.80 18.65 26.14
C PRO A 343 2.49 19.23 27.36
#